data_AF-A0A942XLQ0-F1
#
_entry.id   AF-A0A942XLQ0-F1
#
_cell.length_a   1.000
_cell.length_b   1.000
_cell.length_c   1.000
_cell.angle_alpha   90.00
_cell.angle_beta   90.00
_cell.angle_gamma   90.00
#
_symmetry.space_group_name_H-M   'P 1'
#
loop_
_entity.id
_entity.type
_entity.pdbx_description
1 polymer ?
#
loop_
_entity_poly.entity_id
_entity_poly.type
_entity_poly.pdbx_seq_one_letter_code
_entity_poly.pdbx_strand_id
1 'polypeptide(L)'
;MSIRVGIFGYGNLGRGVECAIKHNPDMELAGVFTRRDPATVKILTEGGKVYSADQAASMKDEIDVMILCGGSATDLPEQTPELAKWFNVVDSFDTHARIPEHFANVDEKAQESGHVGIISVGWDPGMFSLNRMYANAILTNGKDYTFWGKGVSQGHSDAIRRVEGVKDGKQYTIPVESALESVRNGENPELTTRQKHTRECFVVPEEGADLKKIEEEIKNMPNYFA
;
A
#
# COMPACT_ATOMS: atom_id res chain seq x y z
N MET A 1 29.70 4.90 7.56
CA MET A 1 29.20 4.68 6.19
C MET A 1 27.69 4.62 6.33
N SER A 2 26.95 5.43 5.57
CA SER A 2 25.48 5.49 5.62
C SER A 2 24.91 4.69 4.46
N ILE A 3 23.73 4.09 4.62
CA ILE A 3 22.99 3.42 3.55
C ILE A 3 22.28 4.50 2.73
N ARG A 4 22.59 4.55 1.43
CA ARG A 4 22.05 5.54 0.49
C ARG A 4 20.71 5.07 -0.05
N VAL A 5 19.65 5.78 0.29
CA VAL A 5 18.28 5.39 -0.06
C VAL A 5 17.72 6.30 -1.14
N GLY A 6 17.27 5.71 -2.24
CA GLY A 6 16.45 6.38 -3.25
C GLY A 6 14.96 6.18 -2.97
N ILE A 7 14.15 7.20 -3.23
CA ILE A 7 12.68 7.11 -3.15
C ILE A 7 12.11 7.20 -4.56
N PHE A 8 11.43 6.16 -5.04
CA PHE A 8 10.77 6.19 -6.35
C PHE A 8 9.26 6.42 -6.18
N GLY A 9 8.81 7.62 -6.54
CA GLY A 9 7.43 8.07 -6.35
C GLY A 9 7.24 8.86 -5.05
N TYR A 10 6.61 10.03 -5.15
CA TYR A 10 6.52 10.98 -4.02
C TYR A 10 5.05 11.35 -3.71
N GLY A 11 4.27 10.30 -3.42
CA GLY A 11 2.92 10.34 -2.86
C GLY A 11 2.93 10.32 -1.33
N ASN A 12 1.90 9.74 -0.70
CA ASN A 12 1.85 9.60 0.76
C ASN A 12 2.97 8.70 1.28
N LEU A 13 3.21 7.56 0.64
CA LEU A 13 4.23 6.61 1.08
C LEU A 13 5.64 7.20 0.92
N GLY A 14 5.94 7.87 -0.20
CA GLY A 14 7.25 8.52 -0.41
C GLY A 14 7.55 9.61 0.63
N ARG A 15 6.55 10.41 1.02
CA ARG A 15 6.69 11.35 2.15
C ARG A 15 6.94 10.62 3.47
N GLY A 16 6.26 9.50 3.69
CA GLY A 16 6.46 8.64 4.86
C GLY A 16 7.89 8.08 4.92
N VAL A 17 8.42 7.61 3.80
CA VAL A 17 9.79 7.10 3.69
C VAL A 17 10.80 8.21 3.93
N GLU A 18 10.63 9.39 3.35
CA GLU A 18 11.50 10.54 3.63
C GLU A 18 11.54 10.88 5.12
N CYS A 19 10.38 10.93 5.77
CA CYS A 19 10.30 11.11 7.22
C CYS A 19 10.99 9.97 7.99
N ALA A 20 10.83 8.72 7.56
CA ALA A 20 11.43 7.57 8.22
C ALA A 20 12.96 7.61 8.13
N ILE A 21 13.54 7.95 6.96
CA ILE A 21 15.00 8.08 6.78
C ILE A 21 15.57 9.07 7.81
N LYS A 22 14.91 10.20 8.06
CA LYS A 22 15.35 11.19 9.07
C LYS A 22 15.47 10.62 10.49
N HIS A 23 14.73 9.56 10.80
CA HIS A 23 14.75 8.90 12.12
C HIS A 23 15.68 7.67 12.16
N ASN A 24 16.36 7.33 11.06
CA ASN A 24 17.30 6.22 10.97
C ASN A 24 18.72 6.77 10.68
N PRO A 25 19.56 6.96 11.72
CA PRO A 25 20.83 7.68 11.60
C PRO A 25 21.91 6.97 10.75
N ASP A 26 21.67 5.71 10.40
CA ASP A 26 22.49 4.89 9.51
C ASP A 26 22.03 4.95 8.04
N MET A 27 21.02 5.77 7.72
CA MET A 27 20.49 5.97 6.37
C MET A 27 20.56 7.44 5.94
N GLU A 28 20.73 7.68 4.64
CA GLU A 28 20.66 9.00 4.03
C GLU A 28 19.85 9.01 2.74
N LEU A 29 19.14 10.11 2.46
CA LEU A 29 18.37 10.28 1.23
C LEU A 29 19.29 10.67 0.07
N ALA A 30 19.47 9.75 -0.89
CA ALA A 30 20.26 10.00 -2.10
C ALA A 30 19.47 10.80 -3.16
N GLY A 31 18.15 10.63 -3.21
CA GLY A 31 17.29 11.35 -4.15
C GLY A 31 15.86 10.86 -4.18
N VAL A 32 14.97 11.73 -4.66
CA VAL A 32 13.57 11.40 -4.94
C VAL A 32 13.36 11.38 -6.45
N PHE A 33 12.86 10.27 -6.99
CA PHE A 33 12.59 10.06 -8.42
C PHE A 33 11.10 10.19 -8.69
N THR A 34 10.72 10.95 -9.71
CA THR A 34 9.31 11.22 -10.00
C THR A 34 9.01 11.30 -11.49
N ARG A 35 7.80 10.84 -11.87
CA ARG A 35 7.27 10.98 -13.25
C ARG A 35 6.76 12.39 -13.57
N ARG A 36 6.58 13.23 -12.54
CA ARG A 36 6.21 14.65 -12.70
C ARG A 36 7.45 15.45 -13.11
N ASP A 37 7.25 16.70 -13.52
CA ASP A 37 8.35 17.65 -13.61
C ASP A 37 9.02 17.78 -12.21
N PRO A 38 10.31 17.43 -12.07
CA PRO A 38 11.02 17.48 -10.79
C PRO A 38 10.97 18.86 -10.13
N ALA A 39 10.94 19.95 -10.90
CA ALA A 39 10.88 21.32 -10.39
C ALA A 39 9.57 21.63 -9.64
N THR A 40 8.51 20.86 -9.91
CA THR A 40 7.20 21.03 -9.28
C THR A 40 7.04 20.26 -7.96
N VAL A 41 7.97 19.36 -7.65
CA VAL A 41 7.89 18.48 -6.49
C VAL A 41 8.70 19.05 -5.35
N LYS A 42 8.03 19.42 -4.26
CA LYS A 42 8.66 19.91 -3.04
C LYS A 42 8.84 18.78 -2.03
N ILE A 43 10.07 18.57 -1.58
CA ILE A 43 10.42 17.55 -0.59
C ILE A 43 10.74 18.18 0.77
N LEU A 44 10.72 17.41 1.86
CA LEU A 44 10.94 17.92 3.21
C LEU A 44 12.42 18.09 3.56
N THR A 45 13.30 17.30 2.94
CA THR A 45 14.74 17.29 3.18
C THR A 45 15.40 18.51 2.57
N GLU A 46 15.96 19.39 3.42
CA GLU A 46 16.67 20.58 2.97
C GLU A 46 17.89 20.19 2.12
N GLY A 47 18.02 20.80 0.93
CA GLY A 47 19.09 20.48 -0.02
C GLY A 47 18.95 19.12 -0.71
N GLY A 48 17.92 18.32 -0.39
CA GLY A 48 17.62 17.07 -1.07
C GLY A 48 17.25 17.31 -2.54
N LYS A 49 17.58 16.34 -3.40
CA LYS A 49 17.40 16.46 -4.85
C LYS A 49 16.22 15.65 -5.34
N VAL A 50 15.49 16.23 -6.28
CA VAL A 50 14.43 15.55 -7.04
C VAL A 50 14.90 15.37 -8.47
N TYR A 51 14.75 14.15 -8.97
CA TYR A 51 15.16 13.73 -10.31
C TYR A 51 13.96 13.22 -11.11
N SER A 52 14.09 13.26 -12.44
CA SER A 52 13.15 12.55 -13.31
C SER A 52 13.30 11.05 -13.06
N ALA A 53 12.18 10.32 -13.15
CA ALA A 53 12.15 8.86 -13.10
C ALA A 53 13.16 8.21 -14.06
N ASP A 54 13.32 8.78 -15.27
CA ASP A 54 14.22 8.25 -16.31
C ASP A 54 15.71 8.35 -15.93
N GLN A 55 16.05 9.18 -14.94
CA GLN A 55 17.43 9.33 -14.48
C GLN A 55 17.84 8.24 -13.49
N ALA A 56 16.88 7.48 -12.94
CA ALA A 56 17.15 6.49 -11.89
C ALA A 56 18.30 5.55 -12.28
N ALA A 57 18.21 4.82 -13.41
CA ALA A 57 19.22 3.84 -13.81
C ALA A 57 20.65 4.41 -13.92
N SER A 58 20.80 5.71 -14.24
CA SER A 58 22.13 6.36 -14.31
C SER A 58 22.80 6.56 -12.95
N MET A 59 22.02 6.48 -11.87
CA MET A 59 22.46 6.67 -10.48
C MET A 59 22.63 5.34 -9.71
N LYS A 60 22.75 4.21 -10.42
CA LYS A 60 22.89 2.87 -9.82
C LYS A 60 24.05 2.73 -8.84
N ASP A 61 25.15 3.45 -9.05
CA ASP A 61 26.33 3.41 -8.18
C ASP A 61 26.20 4.38 -6.98
N GLU A 62 25.18 5.24 -6.99
CA GLU A 62 24.92 6.28 -5.98
C GLU A 62 23.87 5.85 -4.93
N ILE A 63 23.17 4.73 -5.15
CA ILE A 63 22.03 4.28 -4.34
C ILE A 63 22.22 2.82 -3.95
N ASP A 64 22.14 2.53 -2.66
CA ASP A 64 22.25 1.16 -2.15
C ASP A 64 20.89 0.43 -2.19
N VAL A 65 19.80 1.15 -1.90
CA VAL A 65 18.43 0.62 -1.89
C VAL A 65 17.45 1.63 -2.48
N MET A 66 16.59 1.19 -3.39
CA MET A 66 15.48 1.97 -3.94
C MET A 66 14.17 1.54 -3.28
N ILE A 67 13.51 2.46 -2.58
CA ILE A 67 12.19 2.23 -1.97
C ILE A 67 11.10 2.72 -2.92
N LEU A 68 10.27 1.80 -3.40
CA LEU A 68 9.25 2.02 -4.41
C LEU A 68 7.92 2.36 -3.76
N CYS A 69 7.47 3.58 -4.00
CA CYS A 69 6.31 4.18 -3.33
C CYS A 69 5.12 4.40 -4.29
N GLY A 70 5.09 3.65 -5.40
CA GLY A 70 4.00 3.64 -6.38
C GLY A 70 2.78 2.85 -5.91
N GLY A 71 1.66 2.99 -6.62
CA GLY A 71 0.45 2.21 -6.36
C GLY A 71 0.50 0.79 -6.95
N SER A 72 0.00 -0.21 -6.22
CA SER A 72 0.00 -1.61 -6.67
C SER A 72 -0.86 -1.90 -7.90
N ALA A 73 -1.85 -1.05 -8.20
CA ALA A 73 -2.77 -1.27 -9.32
C ALA A 73 -2.07 -1.16 -10.68
N THR A 74 -1.15 -0.20 -10.83
CA THR A 74 -0.55 0.16 -12.13
C THR A 74 0.94 0.46 -12.05
N ASP A 75 1.43 0.99 -10.94
CA ASP A 75 2.82 1.47 -10.88
C ASP A 75 3.79 0.34 -10.55
N LEU A 76 3.60 -0.34 -9.42
CA LEU A 76 4.54 -1.36 -8.92
C LEU A 76 4.69 -2.59 -9.83
N PRO A 77 3.63 -3.10 -10.52
CA PRO A 77 3.78 -4.20 -11.48
C PRO A 77 4.83 -3.95 -12.58
N GLU A 78 5.03 -2.68 -12.96
CA GLU A 78 6.01 -2.29 -13.98
C GLU A 78 7.30 -1.79 -13.32
N GLN A 79 7.20 -0.97 -12.28
CA GLN A 79 8.34 -0.28 -11.66
C GLN A 79 9.27 -1.22 -10.89
N THR A 80 8.71 -2.15 -10.09
CA THR A 80 9.55 -3.04 -9.26
C THR A 80 10.46 -3.92 -10.11
N PRO A 81 9.97 -4.70 -11.09
CA PRO A 81 10.85 -5.54 -11.89
C PRO A 81 11.83 -4.72 -12.75
N GLU A 82 11.42 -3.54 -13.24
CA GLU A 82 12.33 -2.70 -14.04
C GLU A 82 13.48 -2.14 -13.21
N LEU A 83 13.20 -1.63 -12.01
CA LEU A 83 14.23 -1.05 -11.14
C LEU A 83 15.07 -2.10 -10.44
N ALA A 84 14.55 -3.32 -10.24
CA ALA A 84 15.31 -4.45 -9.71
C ALA A 84 16.52 -4.82 -10.60
N LYS A 85 16.54 -4.42 -11.88
CA LYS A 85 17.70 -4.59 -12.77
C LYS A 85 18.92 -3.76 -12.37
N TRP A 86 18.71 -2.70 -11.58
CA TRP A 86 19.72 -1.68 -11.29
C TRP A 86 19.96 -1.46 -9.79
N PHE A 87 19.03 -1.87 -8.94
CA PHE A 87 19.04 -1.60 -7.51
C PHE A 87 18.55 -2.78 -6.69
N ASN A 88 18.97 -2.84 -5.43
CA ASN A 88 18.16 -3.53 -4.42
C ASN A 88 16.86 -2.75 -4.24
N VAL A 89 15.71 -3.43 -4.25
CA VAL A 89 14.39 -2.80 -4.20
C VAL A 89 13.58 -3.24 -2.99
N VAL A 90 12.81 -2.30 -2.45
CA VAL A 90 11.78 -2.57 -1.45
C VAL A 90 10.48 -1.95 -1.93
N ASP A 91 9.38 -2.72 -1.97
CA ASP A 91 8.05 -2.20 -2.33
C ASP A 91 6.97 -2.59 -1.33
N SER A 92 5.79 -1.98 -1.50
CA SER A 92 4.60 -2.25 -0.71
C SER A 92 3.45 -2.84 -1.55
N PHE A 93 3.76 -3.71 -2.52
CA PHE A 93 2.75 -4.32 -3.38
C PHE A 93 1.70 -5.08 -2.56
N ASP A 94 0.42 -4.70 -2.67
CA ASP A 94 -0.64 -5.14 -1.76
C ASP A 94 -1.81 -5.90 -2.43
N THR A 95 -1.70 -6.19 -3.72
CA THR A 95 -2.73 -6.98 -4.42
C THR A 95 -2.52 -8.46 -4.15
N HIS A 96 -3.01 -8.96 -3.01
CA HIS A 96 -2.79 -10.34 -2.52
C HIS A 96 -2.96 -11.43 -3.58
N ALA A 97 -4.02 -11.37 -4.40
CA ALA A 97 -4.29 -12.36 -5.44
C ALA A 97 -3.21 -12.40 -6.56
N ARG A 98 -2.45 -11.32 -6.73
CA ARG A 98 -1.40 -11.16 -7.73
C ARG A 98 0.01 -11.18 -7.16
N ILE A 99 0.18 -11.38 -5.85
CA ILE A 99 1.52 -11.51 -5.23
C ILE A 99 2.37 -12.59 -5.92
N PRO A 100 1.85 -13.78 -6.28
CA PRO A 100 2.67 -14.79 -6.96
C PRO A 100 3.20 -14.33 -8.33
N GLU A 101 2.38 -13.63 -9.11
CA GLU A 101 2.78 -13.05 -10.40
C GLU A 101 3.82 -11.95 -10.22
N HIS A 102 3.57 -11.03 -9.29
CA HIS A 102 4.50 -9.94 -8.96
C HIS A 102 5.85 -10.48 -8.46
N PHE A 103 5.82 -11.50 -7.59
CA PHE A 103 7.02 -12.18 -7.12
C PHE A 103 7.83 -12.77 -8.27
N ALA A 104 7.20 -13.55 -9.17
CA ALA A 104 7.90 -14.18 -10.27
C ALA A 104 8.59 -13.14 -11.19
N ASN A 105 7.90 -12.05 -11.49
CA ASN A 105 8.45 -10.98 -12.35
C ASN A 105 9.64 -10.27 -11.68
N VAL A 106 9.57 -10.01 -10.37
CA VAL A 106 10.64 -9.33 -9.62
C VAL A 106 11.82 -10.28 -9.40
N ASP A 107 11.56 -11.54 -9.06
CA ASP A 107 12.57 -12.58 -8.83
C ASP A 107 13.41 -12.82 -10.09
N GLU A 108 12.79 -12.91 -11.27
CA GLU A 108 13.50 -13.03 -12.56
C GLU A 108 14.53 -11.91 -12.73
N LYS A 109 14.13 -10.64 -12.52
CA LYS A 109 15.01 -9.47 -12.75
C LYS A 109 16.04 -9.25 -11.65
N ALA A 110 15.70 -9.58 -10.41
CA ALA A 110 16.61 -9.54 -9.28
C ALA A 110 17.72 -10.59 -9.44
N GLN A 111 17.38 -11.83 -9.85
CA GLN A 111 18.36 -12.89 -10.09
C GLN A 111 19.29 -12.57 -11.27
N GLU A 112 18.75 -12.07 -12.39
CA GLU A 112 19.54 -11.69 -13.58
C GLU A 112 20.60 -10.60 -13.26
N SER A 113 20.28 -9.69 -12.35
CA SER A 113 21.12 -8.54 -12.00
C SER A 113 21.99 -8.74 -10.75
N GLY A 114 21.69 -9.76 -9.93
CA GLY A 114 22.35 -9.99 -8.65
C GLY A 114 21.89 -9.06 -7.53
N HIS A 115 20.76 -8.37 -7.70
CA HIS A 115 20.14 -7.51 -6.68
C HIS A 115 19.13 -8.26 -5.81
N VAL A 116 18.76 -7.66 -4.68
CA VAL A 116 17.73 -8.18 -3.78
C VAL A 116 16.42 -7.42 -3.99
N GLY A 117 15.33 -8.15 -4.20
CA GLY A 117 13.96 -7.60 -4.21
C GLY A 117 13.16 -8.04 -2.98
N ILE A 118 12.78 -7.09 -2.12
CA ILE A 118 11.88 -7.34 -0.99
C ILE A 118 10.50 -6.74 -1.33
N ILE A 119 9.58 -7.61 -1.72
CA ILE A 119 8.24 -7.19 -2.15
C ILE A 119 7.22 -7.23 -1.00
N SER A 120 6.10 -6.54 -1.19
CA SER A 120 4.91 -6.66 -0.34
C SER A 120 5.18 -6.31 1.14
N VAL A 121 6.05 -5.33 1.38
CA VAL A 121 6.39 -4.84 2.72
C VAL A 121 5.35 -3.84 3.20
N GLY A 122 4.92 -4.00 4.44
CA GLY A 122 3.92 -3.14 5.04
C GLY A 122 3.32 -3.75 6.28
N TRP A 123 2.07 -3.36 6.57
CA TRP A 123 1.32 -3.90 7.68
C TRP A 123 0.44 -5.09 7.25
N ASP A 124 -0.31 -4.99 6.14
CA ASP A 124 -0.97 -6.13 5.47
C ASP A 124 -1.05 -5.87 3.96
N PRO A 125 -0.22 -6.54 3.13
CA PRO A 125 0.75 -7.58 3.49
C PRO A 125 1.92 -7.05 4.32
N GLY A 126 2.63 -7.97 5.00
CA GLY A 126 3.80 -7.67 5.82
C GLY A 126 3.60 -8.15 7.26
N MET A 127 3.50 -7.24 8.23
CA MET A 127 3.41 -7.60 9.65
C MET A 127 2.26 -8.57 9.98
N PHE A 128 1.08 -8.40 9.37
CA PHE A 128 -0.05 -9.32 9.53
C PHE A 128 0.22 -10.66 8.89
N SER A 129 0.86 -10.70 7.71
CA SER A 129 1.28 -11.94 7.06
C SER A 129 2.24 -12.74 7.94
N LEU A 130 3.22 -12.07 8.54
CA LEU A 130 4.17 -12.70 9.47
C LEU A 130 3.45 -13.29 10.69
N ASN A 131 2.51 -12.54 11.29
CA ASN A 131 1.74 -13.03 12.42
C ASN A 131 0.87 -14.24 12.06
N ARG A 132 0.18 -14.22 10.91
CA ARG A 132 -0.60 -15.38 10.42
C ARG A 132 0.29 -16.61 10.25
N MET A 133 1.42 -16.47 9.57
CA MET A 133 2.36 -17.57 9.35
C MET A 133 2.91 -18.11 10.68
N TYR A 134 3.41 -17.23 11.55
CA TYR A 134 4.00 -17.59 12.83
C TYR A 134 3.00 -18.31 13.75
N ALA A 135 1.79 -17.76 13.90
CA ALA A 135 0.78 -18.33 14.78
C ALA A 135 0.28 -19.70 14.28
N ASN A 136 0.05 -19.84 12.97
CA ASN A 136 -0.41 -21.12 12.39
C ASN A 136 0.66 -22.22 12.45
N ALA A 137 1.95 -21.87 12.52
CA ALA A 137 3.01 -22.84 12.75
C ALA A 137 3.05 -23.38 14.19
N ILE A 138 2.57 -22.62 15.17
CA ILE A 138 2.56 -22.99 16.60
C ILE A 138 1.23 -23.63 17.00
N LEU A 139 0.12 -23.04 16.57
CA LEU A 139 -1.25 -23.44 16.89
C LEU A 139 -1.88 -24.15 15.69
N THR A 140 -1.34 -25.31 15.34
CA THR A 140 -1.66 -26.03 14.09
C THR A 140 -3.12 -26.50 13.96
N ASN A 141 -3.85 -26.59 15.08
CA ASN A 141 -5.28 -26.93 15.11
C ASN A 141 -6.17 -25.71 15.43
N GLY A 142 -5.61 -24.51 15.38
CA GLY A 142 -6.33 -23.26 15.59
C GLY A 142 -6.97 -22.72 14.31
N LYS A 143 -7.53 -21.51 14.43
CA LYS A 143 -8.05 -20.75 13.29
C LYS A 143 -7.62 -19.30 13.40
N ASP A 144 -7.15 -18.72 12.31
CA ASP A 144 -6.77 -17.31 12.26
C ASP A 144 -7.91 -16.42 11.74
N TYR A 145 -7.94 -15.19 12.26
CA TYR A 145 -8.93 -14.18 11.89
C TYR A 145 -8.22 -12.84 11.72
N THR A 146 -8.21 -12.31 10.51
CA THR A 146 -7.70 -10.95 10.25
C THR A 146 -8.84 -9.93 10.30
N PHE A 147 -8.69 -8.88 11.10
CA PHE A 147 -9.58 -7.72 11.13
C PHE A 147 -8.78 -6.46 10.76
N TRP A 148 -9.46 -5.47 10.17
CA TRP A 148 -8.85 -4.26 9.62
C TRP A 148 -9.62 -3.05 10.11
N GLY A 149 -8.91 -2.03 10.60
CA GLY A 149 -9.47 -0.76 11.03
C GLY A 149 -9.65 -0.60 12.55
N LYS A 150 -10.34 0.44 13.02
CA LYS A 150 -11.01 1.50 12.22
C LYS A 150 -10.00 2.27 11.36
N GLY A 151 -10.23 2.31 10.05
CA GLY A 151 -9.30 2.94 9.11
C GLY A 151 -9.94 3.32 7.79
N VAL A 152 -9.40 4.36 7.14
CA VAL A 152 -9.86 4.80 5.82
C VAL A 152 -9.38 3.82 4.75
N SER A 153 -10.29 3.32 3.92
CA SER A 153 -9.90 2.60 2.70
C SER A 153 -9.84 3.57 1.52
N GLN A 154 -8.65 3.78 0.98
CA GLN A 154 -8.47 4.68 -0.17
C GLN A 154 -9.24 4.18 -1.39
N GLY A 155 -9.13 2.88 -1.73
CA GLY A 155 -9.86 2.30 -2.85
C GLY A 155 -11.39 2.43 -2.75
N HIS A 156 -11.97 2.24 -1.56
CA HIS A 156 -13.41 2.45 -1.37
C HIS A 156 -13.78 3.93 -1.42
N SER A 157 -12.93 4.81 -0.89
CA SER A 157 -13.15 6.26 -0.95
C SER A 157 -13.07 6.77 -2.40
N ASP A 158 -12.14 6.26 -3.20
CA ASP A 158 -12.06 6.50 -4.65
C ASP A 158 -13.29 5.99 -5.39
N ALA A 159 -13.81 4.81 -5.01
CA ALA A 159 -15.00 4.24 -5.62
C ALA A 159 -16.24 5.10 -5.35
N ILE A 160 -16.43 5.57 -4.10
CA ILE A 160 -17.50 6.51 -3.74
C ILE A 160 -17.41 7.80 -4.57
N ARG A 161 -16.20 8.36 -4.73
CA ARG A 161 -16.00 9.60 -5.49
C ARG A 161 -16.25 9.47 -7.00
N ARG A 162 -16.41 8.24 -7.51
CA ARG A 162 -16.77 7.99 -8.92
C ARG A 162 -18.29 7.89 -9.12
N VAL A 163 -19.09 7.86 -8.06
CA VAL A 163 -20.55 7.84 -8.15
C VAL A 163 -21.06 9.21 -8.62
N GLU A 164 -22.01 9.21 -9.55
CA GLU A 164 -22.60 10.43 -10.10
C GLU A 164 -23.24 11.28 -8.98
N GLY A 165 -22.98 12.58 -8.96
CA GLY A 165 -23.50 13.50 -7.94
C GLY A 165 -22.75 13.47 -6.60
N VAL A 166 -21.61 12.77 -6.50
CA VAL A 166 -20.73 12.82 -5.33
C VAL A 166 -19.57 13.79 -5.56
N LYS A 167 -19.50 14.84 -4.74
CA LYS A 167 -18.42 15.83 -4.76
C LYS A 167 -17.15 15.32 -4.05
N ASP A 168 -17.32 14.66 -2.91
CA ASP A 168 -16.23 14.05 -2.14
C ASP A 168 -16.75 12.90 -1.29
N GLY A 169 -15.88 12.00 -0.87
CA GLY A 169 -16.28 10.84 -0.09
C GLY A 169 -15.12 10.15 0.63
N LYS A 170 -15.40 9.71 1.86
CA LYS A 170 -14.48 8.87 2.65
C LYS A 170 -15.20 7.64 3.17
N GLN A 171 -14.54 6.49 3.05
CA GLN A 171 -15.00 5.23 3.59
C GLN A 171 -14.10 4.75 4.72
N TYR A 172 -14.70 4.33 5.83
CA TYR A 172 -14.03 3.67 6.94
C TYR A 172 -14.44 2.20 7.00
N THR A 173 -13.44 1.31 7.03
CA THR A 173 -13.64 -0.11 7.34
C THR A 173 -13.41 -0.31 8.84
N ILE A 174 -14.36 -0.94 9.51
CA ILE A 174 -14.41 -1.01 10.98
C ILE A 174 -14.69 -2.46 11.38
N PRO A 175 -13.87 -3.07 12.26
CA PRO A 175 -14.17 -4.38 12.81
C PRO A 175 -15.49 -4.38 13.59
N VAL A 176 -16.27 -5.45 13.44
CA VAL A 176 -17.48 -5.66 14.25
C VAL A 176 -17.04 -6.16 15.63
N GLU A 177 -17.39 -5.43 16.69
CA GLU A 177 -16.90 -5.75 18.05
C GLU A 177 -17.34 -7.12 18.54
N SER A 178 -18.59 -7.52 18.29
CA SER A 178 -19.06 -8.86 18.70
C SER A 178 -18.35 -10.01 17.97
N ALA A 179 -17.93 -9.79 16.72
CA ALA A 179 -17.08 -10.74 15.99
C ALA A 179 -15.66 -10.80 16.55
N LEU A 180 -15.11 -9.67 17.01
CA LEU A 180 -13.83 -9.65 17.72
C LEU A 180 -13.91 -10.36 19.07
N GLU A 181 -14.96 -10.09 19.86
CA GLU A 181 -15.18 -10.70 21.17
C GLU A 181 -15.31 -12.23 21.08
N SER A 182 -16.16 -12.74 20.17
CA SER A 182 -16.31 -14.19 19.96
C SER A 182 -15.00 -14.88 19.57
N VAL A 183 -14.18 -14.25 18.71
CA VAL A 183 -12.85 -14.76 18.37
C VAL A 183 -11.92 -14.74 19.59
N ARG A 184 -11.89 -13.65 20.37
CA ARG A 184 -11.07 -13.52 21.58
C ARG A 184 -11.47 -14.51 22.67
N ASN A 185 -12.74 -14.91 22.73
CA ASN A 185 -13.25 -15.93 23.65
C ASN A 185 -12.89 -17.36 23.24
N GLY A 186 -12.25 -17.57 22.09
CA GLY A 186 -11.87 -18.89 21.59
C GLY A 186 -13.06 -19.71 21.07
N GLU A 187 -14.18 -19.06 20.72
CA GLU A 187 -15.40 -19.73 20.23
C GLU A 187 -15.22 -20.32 18.83
N ASN A 188 -14.15 -19.94 18.12
CA ASN A 188 -13.84 -20.36 16.76
C ASN A 188 -15.02 -20.20 15.77
N PRO A 189 -15.66 -19.02 15.68
CA PRO A 189 -16.84 -18.83 14.84
C PRO A 189 -16.54 -18.98 13.34
N GLU A 190 -17.52 -19.44 12.57
CA GLU A 190 -17.50 -19.27 11.12
C GLU A 190 -18.04 -17.88 10.75
N LEU A 191 -17.15 -17.01 10.28
CA LEU A 191 -17.46 -15.62 9.96
C LEU A 191 -17.28 -15.35 8.46
N THR A 192 -18.34 -14.90 7.81
CA THR A 192 -18.28 -14.31 6.47
C THR A 192 -17.60 -12.94 6.52
N THR A 193 -17.12 -12.45 5.36
CA THR A 193 -16.52 -11.11 5.24
C THR A 193 -17.41 -10.00 5.82
N ARG A 194 -18.74 -10.08 5.63
CA ARG A 194 -19.69 -9.08 6.13
C ARG A 194 -19.92 -9.14 7.64
N GLN A 195 -19.70 -10.28 8.26
CA GLN A 195 -19.80 -10.41 9.71
C GLN A 195 -18.58 -9.85 10.43
N LYS A 196 -17.45 -9.72 9.73
CA LYS A 196 -16.19 -9.24 10.32
C LYS A 196 -16.07 -7.72 10.33
N HIS A 197 -16.66 -7.04 9.35
CA HIS A 197 -16.48 -5.60 9.18
C HIS A 197 -17.76 -4.89 8.78
N THR A 198 -17.95 -3.69 9.35
CA THR A 198 -18.87 -2.68 8.82
C THR A 198 -18.12 -1.67 7.95
N ARG A 199 -18.86 -1.04 7.04
CA ARG A 199 -18.37 0.04 6.19
C ARG A 199 -19.18 1.30 6.48
N GLU A 200 -18.50 2.33 6.99
CA GLU A 200 -19.09 3.67 7.20
C GLU A 200 -18.67 4.59 6.06
N CYS A 201 -19.63 5.27 5.42
CA CYS A 201 -19.38 6.19 4.32
C CYS A 201 -19.80 7.61 4.71
N PHE A 202 -18.88 8.56 4.57
CA PHE A 202 -19.14 9.99 4.72
C PHE A 202 -19.07 10.62 3.34
N VAL A 203 -20.21 11.11 2.83
CA VAL A 203 -20.37 11.55 1.44
C VAL A 203 -20.78 13.01 1.40
N VAL A 204 -20.12 13.79 0.56
CA VAL A 204 -20.49 15.17 0.25
C VAL A 204 -21.17 15.16 -1.12
N PRO A 205 -22.49 15.38 -1.21
CA PRO A 205 -23.19 15.42 -2.49
C PRO A 205 -22.90 16.73 -3.24
N GLU A 206 -23.03 16.70 -4.56
CA GLU A 206 -23.15 17.89 -5.39
C GLU A 206 -24.49 18.60 -5.14
N GLU A 207 -24.56 19.89 -5.48
CA GLU A 207 -25.79 20.66 -5.33
C GLU A 207 -26.89 20.10 -6.23
N GLY A 208 -28.06 19.79 -5.64
CA GLY A 208 -29.19 19.20 -6.36
C GLY A 208 -29.11 17.70 -6.63
N ALA A 209 -28.07 17.00 -6.15
CA ALA A 209 -27.94 15.56 -6.33
C ALA A 209 -29.00 14.76 -5.56
N ASP A 210 -29.43 13.64 -6.13
CA ASP A 210 -30.37 12.71 -5.48
C ASP A 210 -29.64 11.84 -4.44
N LEU A 211 -29.85 12.17 -3.16
CA LEU A 211 -29.21 11.48 -2.04
C LEU A 211 -29.58 9.99 -1.98
N LYS A 212 -30.81 9.62 -2.35
CA LYS A 212 -31.24 8.22 -2.32
C LYS A 212 -30.59 7.42 -3.44
N LYS A 213 -30.50 8.00 -4.64
CA LYS A 213 -29.79 7.38 -5.76
C LYS A 213 -28.32 7.14 -5.41
N ILE A 214 -27.65 8.13 -4.82
CA ILE A 214 -26.25 8.00 -4.35
C ILE A 214 -26.12 6.87 -3.32
N GLU A 215 -27.01 6.84 -2.32
CA GLU A 215 -26.98 5.81 -1.27
C GLU A 215 -27.17 4.40 -1.85
N GLU A 216 -28.15 4.23 -2.74
CA GLU A 216 -28.44 2.95 -3.39
C GLU A 216 -27.28 2.50 -4.30
N GLU A 217 -26.69 3.42 -5.06
CA GLU A 217 -25.56 3.12 -5.94
C GLU A 217 -24.33 2.68 -5.13
N ILE A 218 -24.02 3.39 -4.03
CA ILE A 218 -22.92 3.01 -3.13
C ILE A 218 -23.19 1.63 -2.53
N LYS A 219 -24.37 1.40 -1.93
CA LYS A 219 -24.69 0.14 -1.24
C LYS A 219 -24.66 -1.07 -2.17
N ASN A 220 -25.04 -0.89 -3.43
CA ASN A 220 -25.13 -1.97 -4.41
C ASN A 220 -23.89 -2.08 -5.30
N MET A 221 -22.82 -1.33 -5.03
CA MET A 221 -21.61 -1.34 -5.86
C MET A 221 -20.84 -2.67 -5.73
N PRO A 222 -20.74 -3.46 -6.82
CA PRO A 222 -20.07 -4.75 -6.80
C PRO A 222 -18.61 -4.66 -6.37
N ASN A 223 -18.11 -5.67 -5.67
CA ASN A 223 -16.72 -5.79 -5.16
C ASN A 223 -16.32 -4.79 -4.06
N TYR A 224 -17.10 -3.73 -3.81
CA TYR A 224 -16.82 -2.74 -2.77
C TYR A 224 -17.78 -2.88 -1.58
N PHE A 225 -19.09 -2.77 -1.85
CA PHE A 225 -20.12 -2.68 -0.81
C PHE A 225 -21.23 -3.74 -0.96
N ALA A 226 -21.44 -4.24 -2.19
CA ALA A 226 -22.56 -5.11 -2.56
C ALA A 226 -22.58 -6.48 -1.92
#